data_AF-A0A7K7CPX7-F1
#
_entry.id   AF-A0A7K7CPX7-F1
#
_cell.length_a   1.000
_cell.length_b   1.000
_cell.length_c   1.000
_cell.angle_alpha   90.00
_cell.angle_beta   90.00
_cell.angle_gamma   90.00
#
_symmetry.space_group_name_H-M   'P 1'
#
loop_
_entity.id
_entity.type
_entity.pdbx_description
1 polymer ?
#
loop_
_entity_poly.entity_id
_entity_poly.type
_entity_poly.pdbx_seq_one_letter_code
_entity_poly.pdbx_strand_id
1 'polypeptide(L)' 'RWAEPPALGCVCGAGMEPSEGAGCRPCPPETFKAEPGGGRCQPCPPQSEAPSPGASSCPCRPGFFRAPGEGPPDRCS' A
#
# COMPACT_ATOMS: atom_id res chain seq x y z
N ARG A 1 21.44 19.28 -27.83
CA ARG A 1 20.07 19.74 -27.47
C ARG A 1 19.64 18.92 -26.26
N TRP A 2 19.04 19.60 -25.29
CA TRP A 2 18.68 19.27 -23.91
C TRP A 2 18.42 17.79 -23.58
N ALA A 3 19.03 17.30 -22.50
CA ALA A 3 18.60 16.08 -21.82
C ALA A 3 17.24 16.36 -21.18
N GLU A 4 16.23 15.58 -21.53
CA GLU A 4 14.95 15.60 -20.81
C GLU A 4 15.25 15.25 -19.34
N PRO A 5 14.87 16.08 -18.36
CA PRO A 5 14.92 15.67 -16.97
C PRO A 5 14.13 14.36 -16.86
N PRO A 6 14.60 13.35 -16.10
CA PRO A 6 13.74 12.21 -15.80
C PRO A 6 12.45 12.80 -15.25
N ALA A 7 11.30 12.46 -15.84
CA ALA A 7 10.03 12.85 -15.28
C ALA A 7 10.07 12.40 -13.82
N LEU A 8 10.13 13.34 -12.89
CA LEU A 8 9.75 13.13 -11.50
C LEU A 8 8.24 12.85 -11.55
N GLY A 9 7.88 11.69 -12.09
CA GLY A 9 6.51 11.29 -12.30
C GLY A 9 5.86 11.23 -10.94
N CYS A 10 4.75 11.94 -10.78
CA CYS A 10 3.97 11.88 -9.55
C CYS A 10 3.69 10.41 -9.23
N VAL A 11 4.23 9.94 -8.11
CA VAL A 11 3.93 8.60 -7.58
C VAL A 11 2.72 8.67 -6.67
N CYS A 12 1.98 7.57 -6.58
CA CYS A 12 0.89 7.47 -5.63
C CYS A 12 1.45 7.32 -4.22
N GLY A 13 0.86 8.02 -3.26
CA GLY A 13 1.22 7.90 -1.84
C GLY A 13 0.93 6.50 -1.27
N ALA A 14 1.23 6.32 0.02
CA ALA A 14 0.80 5.15 0.78
C ALA A 14 -0.74 5.06 0.77
N GLY A 15 -1.27 3.84 0.75
CA GLY A 15 -2.70 3.58 0.62
C GLY A 15 -3.31 3.93 -0.75
N MET A 16 -2.50 4.29 -1.75
CA MET A 16 -2.98 4.70 -3.07
C MET A 16 -2.26 3.96 -4.20
N GLU A 17 -2.99 3.47 -5.19
CA GLU A 17 -2.46 2.81 -6.38
C GLU A 17 -2.77 3.58 -7.67
N PRO A 18 -2.00 3.37 -8.75
CA PRO A 18 -2.33 3.90 -10.07
C PRO A 18 -3.73 3.43 -10.50
N SER A 19 -4.53 4.39 -10.95
CA SER A 19 -5.83 4.13 -11.57
C SER A 19 -5.66 3.88 -13.08
N GLU A 20 -6.70 3.34 -13.74
CA GLU A 20 -6.73 3.17 -15.21
C GLU A 20 -6.73 4.53 -15.97
N GLY A 21 -6.92 5.65 -15.27
CA GLY A 21 -6.78 7.01 -15.81
C GLY A 21 -5.49 7.70 -15.36
N ALA A 22 -5.44 9.03 -15.52
CA ALA A 22 -4.35 9.84 -15.00
C ALA A 22 -4.61 10.16 -13.51
N GLY A 23 -4.10 9.33 -12.60
CA GLY A 23 -4.19 9.62 -11.16
C GLY A 23 -4.06 8.40 -10.25
N CYS A 24 -4.24 8.66 -8.96
CA CYS A 24 -4.17 7.68 -7.90
C CYS A 24 -5.56 7.42 -7.31
N ARG A 25 -5.88 6.16 -7.05
CA ARG A 25 -7.10 5.75 -6.34
C ARG A 25 -6.74 5.10 -5.01
N PRO A 26 -7.61 5.15 -3.99
CA PRO A 26 -7.38 4.42 -2.75
C PRO A 26 -7.27 2.93 -3.01
N CYS A 27 -6.43 2.25 -2.23
CA CYS A 27 -6.42 0.80 -2.18
C CYS A 27 -7.84 0.28 -1.92
N PRO A 28 -8.33 -0.71 -2.68
CA PRO A 28 -9.61 -1.34 -2.36
C PRO A 28 -9.56 -2.01 -0.97
N PRO A 29 -10.72 -2.29 -0.35
CA PRO A 29 -10.78 -3.09 0.87
C PRO A 29 -9.99 -4.40 0.76
N GLU A 30 -9.47 -4.87 1.88
CA GLU A 30 -8.59 -6.04 2.02
C GLU A 30 -7.22 -5.92 1.33
N THR A 31 -6.84 -4.71 0.90
CA THR A 31 -5.52 -4.41 0.32
C THR A 31 -4.88 -3.21 0.97
N PHE A 32 -3.55 -3.13 0.91
CA PHE A 32 -2.78 -2.03 1.45
C PHE A 32 -1.60 -1.64 0.55
N LYS A 33 -1.04 -0.47 0.82
CA LYS A 33 0.26 -0.06 0.26
C LYS A 33 1.05 0.76 1.27
N ALA A 34 2.13 0.20 1.78
CA ALA A 34 2.92 0.81 2.86
C ALA A 34 3.64 2.09 2.43
N GLU A 35 4.27 2.08 1.26
CA GLU A 35 5.16 3.15 0.83
C GLU A 35 4.64 3.86 -0.43
N PRO A 36 4.96 5.15 -0.61
CA PRO A 36 4.76 5.84 -1.87
C PRO A 36 5.50 5.16 -3.03
N GLY A 37 4.94 5.23 -4.24
CA GLY A 37 5.55 4.65 -5.42
C GLY A 37 4.56 4.39 -6.55
N GLY A 38 5.05 3.89 -7.69
CA GLY A 38 4.23 3.47 -8.82
C GLY A 38 3.57 2.10 -8.66
N GLY A 39 3.81 1.41 -7.54
CA GLY A 39 3.24 0.08 -7.28
C GLY A 39 1.74 0.11 -7.01
N ARG A 40 1.08 -1.02 -7.33
CA ARG A 40 -0.32 -1.29 -6.97
C ARG A 40 -0.44 -1.75 -5.52
N CYS A 41 -1.67 -1.75 -4.99
CA CYS A 41 -1.93 -2.24 -3.64
C CYS A 41 -1.77 -3.76 -3.58
N GLN A 42 -1.29 -4.24 -2.44
CA GLN A 42 -1.06 -5.67 -2.17
C GLN A 42 -2.15 -6.20 -1.25
N PRO A 43 -2.54 -7.47 -1.35
CA PRO A 43 -3.50 -8.07 -0.43
C PRO A 43 -2.96 -8.05 1.01
N CYS A 44 -3.85 -7.93 1.98
CA CYS A 44 -3.47 -8.05 3.38
C CYS A 44 -2.84 -9.42 3.68
N PRO A 45 -1.72 -9.48 4.44
CA PRO A 45 -1.15 -10.72 4.92
C PRO A 45 -2.14 -11.54 5.76
N PRO A 46 -1.92 -12.86 5.93
CA PRO A 46 -2.75 -13.69 6.79
C PRO A 46 -2.90 -13.09 8.20
N GLN A 47 -4.10 -13.27 8.77
CA GLN A 47 -4.46 -12.78 10.11
C GLN A 47 -4.40 -11.26 10.28
N SER A 48 -4.46 -10.52 9.17
CA SER A 48 -4.68 -9.08 9.14
C SER A 48 -5.91 -8.73 8.29
N GLU A 49 -6.38 -7.49 8.39
CA GLU A 49 -7.56 -7.01 7.64
C GLU A 49 -7.46 -5.52 7.33
N ALA A 50 -8.15 -5.07 6.28
CA ALA A 50 -8.24 -3.67 5.90
C ALA A 50 -9.65 -3.38 5.36
N PRO A 51 -10.66 -3.25 6.23
CA PRO A 51 -12.06 -3.20 5.80
C PRO A 51 -12.40 -1.91 5.05
N SER A 52 -11.64 -0.83 5.27
CA SER A 52 -11.81 0.45 4.60
C SER A 52 -10.84 0.60 3.43
N PRO A 53 -11.25 1.26 2.34
CA PRO A 53 -10.32 1.66 1.28
C PRO A 53 -9.19 2.57 1.80
N GLY A 54 -8.07 2.59 1.08
CA GLY A 54 -6.99 3.55 1.34
C GLY A 54 -6.00 3.12 2.43
N ALA A 55 -5.96 1.83 2.79
CA ALA A 55 -5.10 1.37 3.87
C ALA A 55 -3.61 1.44 3.51
N SER A 56 -2.80 2.07 4.37
CA SER A 56 -1.33 2.02 4.29
C SER A 56 -0.75 0.80 5.02
N SER A 57 -1.55 0.10 5.82
CA SER A 57 -1.16 -1.11 6.55
C SER A 57 -2.41 -1.92 6.87
N CYS A 58 -2.27 -3.24 7.00
CA CYS A 58 -3.35 -4.09 7.50
C CYS A 58 -3.17 -4.33 9.01
N PRO A 59 -4.03 -3.77 9.88
CA PRO A 59 -4.06 -4.16 11.29
C PRO A 59 -4.28 -5.67 11.47
N CYS A 60 -3.66 -6.24 12.50
CA CYS A 60 -3.89 -7.64 12.84
C CYS A 60 -5.31 -7.84 13.37
N ARG A 61 -5.90 -8.98 13.02
CA ARG A 61 -7.20 -9.40 13.57
C ARG A 61 -7.06 -9.61 15.09
N PRO A 62 -8.16 -9.48 15.85
CA PRO A 62 -8.13 -9.72 17.29
C PRO A 62 -7.48 -11.06 17.66
N GLY A 63 -6.47 -11.02 18.52
CA GLY A 63 -5.73 -12.20 18.97
C GLY A 63 -4.44 -12.51 18.21
N PHE A 64 -4.12 -11.75 17.15
CA PHE A 64 -2.87 -11.89 16.39
C PHE A 64 -2.02 -10.62 16.50
N PHE A 65 -0.71 -10.79 16.43
CA PHE A 65 0.25 -9.70 16.62
C PHE A 65 1.42 -9.82 15.64
N ARG A 66 2.11 -8.70 15.44
CA ARG A 66 3.42 -8.67 14.77
C ARG A 66 4.53 -8.63 15.81
N ALA A 67 5.62 -9.33 15.55
CA ALA A 67 6.81 -9.26 16.40
C ALA A 67 7.50 -7.89 16.25
N PRO A 68 8.32 -7.49 17.23
CA PRO A 68 9.14 -6.28 17.09
C PRO A 68 10.03 -6.34 15.84
N GLY A 69 9.92 -5.33 14.97
CA GLY A 69 10.68 -5.26 13.71
C GLY A 69 9.97 -5.81 12.48
N GLU A 70 8.83 -6.50 12.65
CA GLU A 70 7.96 -6.89 11.54
C GLU A 70 7.12 -5.71 11.06
N GLY A 71 7.10 -5.51 9.74
CA GLY A 71 6.42 -4.40 9.09
C GLY A 71 5.02 -4.76 8.56
N PRO A 72 4.36 -3.81 7.87
CA PRO A 72 3.08 -4.04 7.22
C PRO A 72 2.97 -5.27 6.30
N PRO A 73 4.00 -5.65 5.48
CA PRO A 73 3.91 -6.83 4.63
C PRO A 73 4.08 -8.15 5.36
N ASP A 74 4.55 -8.14 6.61
CA ASP A 74 4.71 -9.35 7.40
C ASP A 74 3.35 -9.82 7.95
N ARG A 75 3.20 -11.16 8.06
CA ARG A 75 2.00 -11.80 8.58
C ARG A 75 1.83 -11.55 10.07
N CYS A 76 0.59 -11.54 10.55
CA CYS A 76 0.33 -11.59 11.98
C CYS A 76 0.37 -13.06 12.48
N SER A 77 0.83 -13.26 13.71
CA SER A 77 0.93 -14.57 14.38
C SER A 77 0.28 -14.57 15.75
#